data_AF-A0A4Q5Z251-F1
#
_entry.id   AF-A0A4Q5Z251-F1
#
_cell.length_a   1.000
_cell.length_b   1.000
_cell.length_c   1.000
_cell.angle_alpha   90.00
_cell.angle_beta   90.00
_cell.angle_gamma   90.00
#
_symmetry.space_group_name_H-M   'P 1'
#
loop_
_entity.id
_entity.type
_entity.pdbx_description
1 polymer ?
#
loop_
_entity_poly.entity_id
_entity_poly.type
_entity_poly.pdbx_seq_one_letter_code
_entity_poly.pdbx_strand_id
1 'polypeptide(L)' 'MIRFIPLIFLSVFLRTSTYGQQDQPHYLFDSLYFADPAVHVLDGKIYIYPSHDISTDVKDGAGGGHYNMKDYHV' A
#
# COMPACT_ATOMS: atom_id res chain seq x y z
N MET A 1 -45.11 31.61 10.29
CA MET A 1 -45.42 30.29 9.70
C MET A 1 -44.17 29.42 9.81
N ILE A 2 -44.00 28.74 10.94
CA ILE A 2 -42.82 27.91 11.24
C ILE A 2 -43.10 26.50 10.70
N ARG A 3 -42.30 26.04 9.73
CA ARG A 3 -42.45 24.70 9.13
C ARG A 3 -41.79 23.68 10.05
N PHE A 4 -42.60 22.84 10.70
CA PHE A 4 -42.14 21.66 11.43
C PHE A 4 -41.50 20.68 10.43
N ILE A 5 -40.18 20.53 10.50
CA ILE A 5 -39.45 19.47 9.81
C ILE A 5 -39.62 18.20 10.65
N PRO A 6 -40.14 17.09 10.10
CA PRO A 6 -40.34 15.87 10.89
C PRO A 6 -38.98 15.28 11.29
N LEU A 7 -38.81 15.06 12.60
CA LEU A 7 -37.59 14.57 13.26
C LEU A 7 -37.12 13.18 12.77
N ILE A 8 -37.90 12.52 11.92
CA ILE A 8 -37.61 11.20 11.35
C ILE A 8 -36.54 11.31 10.24
N PHE A 9 -36.36 12.49 9.63
CA PHE A 9 -35.33 12.66 8.59
C PHE A 9 -33.90 12.79 9.14
N LEU A 10 -33.73 12.98 10.45
CA LEU A 10 -32.41 13.18 11.08
C LEU A 10 -31.69 11.86 11.43
N SER A 11 -32.38 10.72 11.47
CA SER A 11 -31.79 9.44 11.91
C SER A 11 -31.09 8.64 10.82
N VAL A 12 -31.25 9.00 9.53
CA VAL A 12 -30.63 8.28 8.40
C VAL A 12 -29.28 8.89 8.00
N PHE A 13 -28.96 10.09 8.47
CA PHE A 13 -27.72 10.80 8.09
C PHE A 13 -26.48 10.41 8.92
N LEU A 14 -26.64 9.62 9.98
CA LEU A 14 -25.55 9.22 10.90
C LEU A 14 -25.04 7.78 10.67
N ARG A 15 -25.23 7.19 9.49
CA ARG A 15 -24.47 6.00 9.09
C ARG A 15 -23.37 6.39 8.13
N THR A 16 -22.40 7.14 8.62
CA THR A 16 -21.10 7.20 7.96
C THR A 16 -20.46 5.82 8.13
N SER A 17 -20.38 5.07 7.03
CA SER A 17 -19.52 3.88 6.96
C SER A 17 -18.15 4.27 7.49
N THR A 18 -17.71 3.61 8.57
CA THR A 18 -16.31 3.58 8.96
C THR A 18 -15.59 2.77 7.88
N TYR A 19 -15.27 3.41 6.75
CA TYR A 19 -14.17 2.94 5.94
C TYR A 19 -12.96 3.00 6.87
N GLY A 20 -12.40 1.83 7.19
CA GLY A 20 -11.23 1.74 8.06
C GLY A 20 -10.19 2.74 7.59
N GLN A 21 -9.59 3.46 8.54
CA GLN A 21 -8.45 4.33 8.25
C GLN A 21 -7.51 3.60 7.31
N GLN A 22 -7.37 4.09 6.09
CA GLN A 22 -6.35 3.59 5.20
C GLN A 22 -5.03 4.08 5.79
N ASP A 23 -4.32 3.18 6.45
CA ASP A 23 -2.98 3.45 6.99
C ASP A 23 -2.10 3.99 5.86
N GLN A 24 -1.26 4.97 6.20
CA GLN A 24 -0.29 5.51 5.26
C GLN A 24 0.59 4.36 4.74
N PRO A 25 0.92 4.34 3.44
CA PRO A 25 1.83 3.34 2.90
C PRO A 25 3.14 3.37 3.69
N HIS A 26 3.59 2.19 4.14
CA HIS A 26 4.75 2.01 4.99
C HIS A 26 5.76 1.09 4.30
N TYR A 27 7.04 1.49 4.31
CA TYR A 27 8.13 0.63 3.87
C TYR A 27 8.36 -0.47 4.90
N LEU A 28 8.40 -1.73 4.43
CA LEU A 28 8.68 -2.87 5.31
C LEU A 28 10.17 -2.99 5.69
N PHE A 29 11.04 -2.39 4.87
CA PHE A 29 12.49 -2.40 5.03
C PHE A 29 13.05 -1.03 4.64
N ASP A 30 13.72 -0.34 5.56
CA ASP A 30 14.21 1.03 5.33
C ASP A 30 15.51 1.09 4.52
N SER A 31 16.30 0.02 4.52
CA SER A 31 17.68 0.01 3.99
C SER A 31 17.85 -0.85 2.74
N LEU A 32 16.77 -1.46 2.23
CA LEU A 32 16.80 -2.38 1.09
C LEU A 32 15.83 -1.89 0.00
N TYR A 33 16.22 -2.11 -1.25
CA TYR A 33 15.43 -1.74 -2.42
C TYR A 33 14.75 -2.99 -2.98
N PHE A 34 13.43 -3.03 -2.86
CA PHE A 34 12.60 -4.15 -3.30
C PHE A 34 11.54 -3.67 -4.29
N ALA A 35 11.34 -4.44 -5.35
CA ALA A 35 10.34 -4.19 -6.39
C ALA A 35 9.42 -5.40 -6.59
N ASP A 36 8.26 -5.16 -7.21
CA ASP A 36 7.34 -6.19 -7.71
C ASP A 36 7.02 -7.35 -6.73
N PRO A 37 6.46 -7.07 -5.54
CA PRO A 37 6.24 -8.10 -4.53
C PRO A 37 5.14 -9.10 -4.95
N ALA A 38 5.47 -10.39 -4.92
CA ALA A 38 4.47 -11.47 -4.90
C ALA A 38 4.19 -11.91 -3.46
N VAL A 39 2.91 -12.02 -3.07
CA VAL A 39 2.51 -12.28 -1.68
C VAL A 39 1.72 -13.58 -1.58
N HIS A 40 2.15 -14.48 -0.71
CA HIS A 40 1.44 -15.71 -0.37
C HIS A 40 1.08 -15.76 1.13
N VAL A 41 -0.05 -16.37 1.45
CA VAL A 41 -0.46 -16.66 2.83
C VAL A 41 -0.44 -18.16 3.04
N LEU A 42 0.39 -18.62 3.99
CA LEU A 42 0.54 -20.03 4.33
C LEU A 42 0.63 -20.17 5.85
N ASP A 43 -0.18 -21.07 6.43
CA ASP A 43 -0.24 -21.34 7.87
C ASP A 43 -0.40 -20.08 8.76
N GLY A 44 -1.21 -19.13 8.31
CA GLY A 44 -1.43 -17.87 9.02
C GLY A 44 -0.25 -16.90 8.97
N LYS A 45 0.76 -17.16 8.13
CA LYS A 45 1.91 -16.28 7.89
C LYS A 45 1.86 -15.67 6.50
N ILE A 46 2.36 -14.44 6.39
CA ILE A 46 2.52 -13.73 5.11
C ILE A 46 3.95 -13.94 4.64
N TYR A 47 4.10 -14.40 3.40
CA TYR A 47 5.38 -14.54 2.71
C TYR A 47 5.40 -13.57 1.53
N ILE A 48 6.41 -12.71 1.51
CA ILE A 48 6.58 -11.69 0.48
C ILE A 48 7.85 -12.05 -0.30
N TYR A 49 7.71 -12.21 -1.61
CA TYR A 49 8.78 -12.55 -2.55
C TYR A 49 8.99 -11.37 -3.51
N PRO A 50 9.78 -10.36 -3.12
CA PRO A 50 10.10 -9.25 -4.00
C PRO A 50 11.31 -9.55 -4.91
N SER A 51 11.42 -8.82 -6.01
CA SER A 51 12.68 -8.64 -6.73
C SER A 51 13.62 -7.76 -5.90
N HIS A 52 14.91 -8.12 -5.83
CA HIS A 52 15.93 -7.35 -5.09
C HIS A 52 16.74 -6.49 -6.06
N ASP A 53 16.50 -5.19 -6.01
CA ASP A 53 17.21 -4.20 -6.80
C ASP A 53 18.59 -3.93 -6.23
N ILE A 54 19.59 -3.83 -7.10
CA ILE A 54 20.97 -3.49 -6.75
C ILE A 54 21.33 -2.16 -7.38
N SER A 55 21.90 -1.25 -6.59
CA SER A 55 22.40 0.04 -7.08
C SER A 55 23.55 -0.17 -8.08
N THR A 56 23.49 0.52 -9.21
CA THR A 56 24.57 0.54 -10.21
C THR A 56 25.18 1.93 -10.35
N ASP A 57 26.34 2.02 -10.99
CA ASP A 57 27.02 3.29 -11.29
C ASP A 57 26.32 4.11 -12.40
N VAL A 58 25.22 3.58 -12.97
CA VAL A 58 24.43 4.29 -13.97
C VAL A 58 23.74 5.47 -13.29
N LYS A 59 23.87 6.67 -13.87
CA LYS A 59 23.19 7.85 -13.36
C LYS A 59 21.67 7.64 -13.37
N ASP A 60 21.05 7.97 -12.25
CA ASP A 60 19.59 7.99 -12.13
C ASP A 60 19.00 9.00 -13.13
N GLY A 61 18.40 8.47 -14.19
CA GLY A 61 17.38 9.17 -14.94
C GLY A 61 16.05 8.81 -14.30
N ALA A 62 15.21 9.81 -14.00
CA ALA A 62 13.99 9.77 -13.18
C ALA A 62 13.00 8.60 -13.34
N GLY A 63 13.23 7.67 -14.27
CA GLY A 63 12.55 6.38 -14.39
C GLY A 63 13.23 5.21 -13.66
N GLY A 64 14.22 5.42 -12.79
CA GLY A 64 14.79 4.36 -11.96
C GLY A 64 15.72 3.39 -12.70
N GLY A 65 16.28 3.80 -13.84
CA GLY A 65 17.19 2.97 -14.65
C GLY A 65 18.57 2.71 -14.05
N HIS A 66 18.83 3.22 -12.84
CA HIS A 66 20.06 2.94 -12.07
C HIS A 66 19.95 1.69 -11.20
N TYR A 67 18.75 1.11 -11.07
CA TYR A 67 18.56 -0.17 -10.42
C TYR A 67 18.70 -1.31 -11.43
N ASN A 68 19.43 -2.35 -11.05
CA ASN A 68 19.55 -3.56 -11.84
C ASN A 68 19.14 -4.78 -11.01
N MET A 69 18.47 -5.72 -11.66
CA MET A 69 18.07 -6.98 -11.05
C MET A 69 19.11 -8.04 -11.39
N LYS A 70 19.62 -8.73 -10.37
CA LYS A 70 20.37 -9.97 -10.58
C LYS A 70 19.46 -11.13 -10.30
N ASP A 71 19.21 -11.94 -11.32
CA ASP A 71 18.55 -13.23 -11.14
C ASP A 71 19.48 -14.14 -10.33
N TYR A 72 19.20 -14.27 -9.04
CA TYR A 72 19.84 -15.29 -8.22
C TYR A 72 19.14 -16.62 -8.51
N HIS A 73 19.73 -17.46 -9.35
CA HIS A 73 19.37 -18.87 -9.37
C HIS A 73 19.88 -19.52 -8.07
N VAL A 74 18.95 -20.11 -7.31
CA VAL A 74 19.23 -20.92 -6.11
C VAL A 74 19.29 -22.39 -6.50
#